data_AF-A0A9D1VSQ1-F1
#
_entry.id   AF-A0A9D1VSQ1-F1
#
_cell.length_a   1.000
_cell.length_b   1.000
_cell.length_c   1.000
_cell.angle_alpha   90.00
_cell.angle_beta   90.00
_cell.angle_gamma   90.00
#
_symmetry.space_group_name_H-M   'P 1'
#
loop_
_entity.id
_entity.type
_entity.pdbx_description
1 polymer ?
#
loop_
_entity_poly.entity_id
_entity_poly.type
_entity_poly.pdbx_seq_one_letter_code
_entity_poly.pdbx_strand_id
1 'polypeptide(L)'
;MQPISWYYPLLGMLLFAAEEIYFRIADKCNIIDRPNERSSHTRITLRGGGIIFWVGVLLSFLFHPSQWSDYGCFFAGLTLISAISFWDDVRGVRQLPRLVVHLAAMLLLFAQWHLFGGEPWWYIVIALFF
;
A
#
# COMPACT_ATOMS: atom_id res chain seq x y z
N MET A 1 -9.08 -25.79 -13.71
CA MET A 1 -8.44 -25.54 -12.41
C MET A 1 -6.93 -25.63 -12.61
N GLN A 2 -6.22 -24.51 -12.66
CA GLN A 2 -4.75 -24.52 -12.79
C GLN A 2 -4.12 -24.80 -11.41
N PRO A 3 -3.04 -25.59 -11.31
CA PRO A 3 -2.41 -25.90 -10.02
C PRO A 3 -1.63 -24.66 -9.52
N ILE A 4 -2.20 -23.96 -8.54
CA ILE A 4 -1.72 -22.69 -7.96
C ILE A 4 -0.52 -22.90 -7.01
N SER A 5 -0.03 -24.12 -6.80
CA SER A 5 0.89 -24.45 -5.70
C SER A 5 2.30 -23.84 -5.78
N TRP A 6 2.84 -23.60 -6.98
CA TRP A 6 4.20 -23.04 -7.15
C TRP A 6 4.24 -21.51 -7.11
N TYR A 7 3.11 -20.86 -7.33
CA TYR A 7 3.00 -19.39 -7.39
C TYR A 7 3.27 -18.75 -6.02
N TYR A 8 2.58 -19.22 -4.97
CA TYR A 8 2.73 -18.68 -3.62
C TYR A 8 4.16 -18.79 -3.04
N PRO A 9 4.87 -19.94 -3.14
CA PRO A 9 6.24 -20.01 -2.67
C PRO A 9 7.19 -19.14 -3.50
N LEU A 10 7.00 -19.03 -4.82
CA LEU A 10 7.78 -18.13 -5.67
C LEU A 10 7.55 -16.66 -5.28
N LEU A 11 6.29 -16.26 -5.08
CA LEU A 11 5.93 -14.92 -4.62
C LEU A 11 6.57 -14.63 -3.25
N GLY A 12 6.52 -15.58 -2.32
CA GLY A 12 7.16 -15.47 -1.02
C GLY A 12 8.68 -15.26 -1.13
N MET A 13 9.37 -16.02 -1.98
CA MET A 13 10.81 -15.84 -2.24
C MET A 13 11.12 -14.46 -2.83
N LEU A 14 10.32 -13.99 -3.79
CA LEU A 14 10.49 -12.67 -4.39
C LEU A 14 10.26 -11.55 -3.37
N LEU A 15 9.25 -11.68 -2.51
CA LEU A 15 8.98 -10.69 -1.46
C LEU A 15 10.08 -10.67 -0.40
N PHE A 16 10.57 -11.83 0.01
CA PHE A 16 11.69 -11.92 0.94
C PHE A 16 12.97 -11.29 0.37
N ALA A 17 13.26 -11.54 -0.92
CA ALA A 17 14.37 -10.89 -1.60
C ALA A 17 14.18 -9.37 -1.71
N ALA A 18 12.95 -8.91 -2.02
CA ALA A 18 12.62 -7.49 -2.07
C ALA A 18 12.75 -6.81 -0.69
N GLU A 19 12.35 -7.49 0.39
CA GLU A 19 12.49 -7.00 1.77
C GLU A 19 13.96 -6.84 2.18
N GLU A 20 14.81 -7.83 1.89
CA GLU A 20 16.25 -7.75 2.17
C GLU A 20 16.91 -6.60 1.37
N ILE A 21 16.55 -6.43 0.10
CA ILE A 21 17.02 -5.30 -0.72
C ILE A 21 16.54 -3.97 -0.11
N TYR A 22 15.27 -3.92 0.31
CA TYR A 22 14.70 -2.73 0.94
C TYR A 22 15.45 -2.36 2.22
N PHE A 23 15.73 -3.31 3.11
CA PHE A 23 16.46 -3.01 4.35
C PHE A 23 17.84 -2.41 4.08
N ARG A 24 18.57 -2.91 3.07
CA ARG A 24 19.87 -2.35 2.67
C ARG A 24 19.76 -0.92 2.14
N ILE A 25 18.69 -0.61 1.42
CA ILE A 25 18.44 0.74 0.89
C ILE A 25 17.99 1.67 2.03
N ALA A 26 17.06 1.22 2.86
CA ALA A 26 16.50 2.00 3.96
C ALA A 26 17.58 2.38 4.98
N ASP A 27 18.50 1.46 5.28
CA ASP A 27 19.66 1.72 6.14
C ASP A 27 20.58 2.80 5.54
N LYS A 28 20.91 2.70 4.24
CA LYS A 28 21.70 3.73 3.53
C LYS A 28 21.01 5.09 3.48
N CYS A 29 19.69 5.11 3.33
CA CYS A 29 18.89 6.32 3.29
C CYS A 29 18.54 6.86 4.69
N ASN A 30 19.00 6.22 5.77
CA ASN A 30 18.67 6.57 7.15
C ASN A 30 17.17 6.69 7.42
N ILE A 31 16.36 5.82 6.79
CA ILE A 31 14.91 5.73 7.01
C ILE A 31 14.67 4.95 8.31
N ILE A 32 14.85 5.65 9.42
CA ILE A 32 15.02 5.08 10.74
C ILE A 32 13.97 5.65 11.70
N ASP A 33 13.33 4.77 12.47
CA ASP A 33 12.55 5.16 13.64
C ASP A 33 13.46 5.16 14.87
N ARG A 34 13.49 6.28 15.59
CA ARG A 34 14.30 6.45 16.79
C ARG A 34 13.39 6.33 18.01
N PRO A 35 13.78 5.55 19.03
CA PRO A 35 12.99 5.43 20.25
C PRO A 35 12.79 6.80 20.89
N ASN A 36 11.53 7.18 21.09
CA ASN A 36 11.10 8.35 21.83
C ASN A 36 10.47 7.90 23.16
N GLU A 37 10.16 8.82 24.08
CA GLU A 37 9.57 8.51 25.40
C GLU A 37 8.23 7.76 25.35
N ARG A 38 7.61 7.64 24.17
CA ARG A 38 6.38 6.87 23.92
C ARG A 38 6.61 5.49 23.28
N SER A 39 7.85 5.12 22.94
CA SER A 39 8.17 3.87 22.24
C SER A 39 8.52 2.75 23.23
N SER A 40 8.01 1.53 22.99
CA SER A 40 8.34 0.33 23.78
C SER A 40 9.62 -0.38 23.33
N HIS A 41 10.17 0.00 22.17
CA HIS A 41 11.44 -0.51 21.67
C HIS A 41 12.60 0.35 22.20
N THR A 42 13.69 -0.29 22.62
CA THR A 42 14.93 0.40 23.04
C THR A 42 15.97 0.47 21.93
N ARG A 43 15.74 -0.22 20.80
CA ARG A 43 16.65 -0.28 19.66
C ARG A 43 16.08 0.47 18.47
N ILE A 44 16.98 1.06 17.69
CA ILE A 44 16.69 1.68 16.41
C ILE A 44 16.07 0.64 15.45
N THR A 45 14.96 0.97 14.81
CA THR A 45 14.29 0.11 13.82
C THR A 45 14.18 0.82 12.47
N LEU A 46 14.17 0.03 11.38
CA LEU A 46 13.94 0.58 10.04
C LEU A 46 12.44 0.88 9.87
N ARG A 47 12.13 2.06 9.33
CA ARG A 47 10.75 2.50 9.04
C ARG A 47 10.43 2.23 7.56
N GLY A 48 9.16 2.27 7.14
CA GLY A 48 8.78 2.17 5.72
C GLY A 48 8.70 0.74 5.13
N GLY A 49 8.81 -0.31 5.94
CA GLY A 49 8.72 -1.71 5.49
C GLY A 49 7.39 -2.07 4.80
N GLY A 50 6.33 -1.27 5.00
CA GLY A 50 5.04 -1.46 4.34
C GLY A 50 5.09 -1.42 2.80
N ILE A 51 6.16 -0.90 2.20
CA ILE A 51 6.35 -0.91 0.74
C ILE A 51 6.34 -2.31 0.14
N ILE A 52 6.74 -3.34 0.92
CA ILE A 52 6.74 -4.74 0.48
C ILE A 52 5.32 -5.24 0.18
N PHE A 53 4.30 -4.74 0.87
CA PHE A 53 2.92 -5.06 0.57
C PHE A 53 2.52 -4.58 -0.83
N TRP A 54 2.88 -3.34 -1.19
CA TRP A 54 2.64 -2.80 -2.53
C TRP A 54 3.37 -3.62 -3.60
N VAL A 55 4.63 -4.00 -3.35
CA VAL A 55 5.40 -4.88 -4.24
C VAL A 55 4.70 -6.23 -4.43
N GLY A 56 4.15 -6.82 -3.37
CA GLY A 56 3.40 -8.08 -3.45
C GLY A 56 2.16 -8.00 -4.33
N VAL A 57 1.39 -6.92 -4.20
CA VAL A 57 0.23 -6.68 -5.06
C VAL A 57 0.67 -6.42 -6.51
N LEU A 58 1.71 -5.60 -6.73
CA LEU A 58 2.27 -5.36 -8.06
C LEU A 58 2.70 -6.68 -8.73
N LEU A 59 3.45 -7.53 -8.03
CA LEU A 59 3.86 -8.84 -8.53
C LEU A 59 2.64 -9.69 -8.87
N SER A 60 1.61 -9.68 -8.03
CA SER A 60 0.37 -10.43 -8.28
C SER A 60 -0.32 -10.01 -9.59
N PHE A 61 -0.35 -8.70 -9.88
CA PHE A 61 -0.85 -8.14 -11.14
C PHE A 61 0.06 -8.46 -12.34
N LEU A 62 1.38 -8.54 -12.15
CA LEU A 62 2.31 -8.94 -13.21
C LEU A 62 2.16 -10.43 -13.58
N PHE A 63 1.93 -11.30 -12.59
CA PHE A 63 1.67 -12.72 -12.82
C PHE A 63 0.26 -13.00 -13.36
N HIS A 64 -0.70 -12.10 -13.13
CA HIS A 64 -2.07 -12.21 -13.63
C HIS A 64 -2.50 -10.97 -14.43
N PRO A 65 -1.97 -10.77 -15.66
CA PRO A 65 -2.23 -9.57 -16.45
C PRO A 65 -3.70 -9.31 -16.77
N SER A 66 -4.55 -10.34 -16.78
CA SER A 66 -5.99 -10.18 -17.00
C SER A 66 -6.68 -9.37 -15.90
N GLN A 67 -6.12 -9.35 -14.68
CA GLN A 67 -6.71 -8.63 -13.54
C GLN A 67 -6.59 -7.10 -13.66
N TRP A 68 -5.74 -6.58 -14.56
CA TRP A 68 -5.59 -5.14 -14.75
C TRP A 68 -6.88 -4.46 -15.21
N SER A 69 -7.68 -5.14 -16.04
CA SER A 69 -8.96 -4.62 -16.53
C SER A 69 -9.99 -4.50 -15.41
N ASP A 70 -10.01 -5.46 -14.48
CA ASP A 70 -11.03 -5.55 -13.45
C ASP A 70 -10.66 -4.77 -12.17
N TYR A 71 -9.37 -4.72 -11.84
CA TYR A 71 -8.86 -4.21 -10.56
C TYR A 71 -7.90 -3.01 -10.71
N GLY A 72 -7.87 -2.36 -11.87
CA GLY A 72 -6.95 -1.25 -12.15
C GLY A 72 -7.15 -0.03 -11.22
N CYS A 73 -8.39 0.29 -10.88
CA CYS A 73 -8.70 1.41 -9.98
C CYS A 73 -8.27 1.11 -8.53
N PHE A 74 -8.42 -0.13 -8.07
CA PHE A 74 -7.92 -0.63 -6.79
C PHE A 74 -6.40 -0.51 -6.73
N PHE A 75 -5.70 -0.96 -7.78
CA PHE A 75 -4.24 -0.87 -7.83
C PHE A 75 -3.76 0.59 -7.82
N ALA A 76 -4.45 1.48 -8.54
CA ALA A 76 -4.15 2.91 -8.52
C ALA A 76 -4.37 3.53 -7.12
N GLY A 77 -5.49 3.22 -6.46
CA GLY A 77 -5.78 3.68 -5.10
C GLY A 77 -4.77 3.14 -4.07
N LEU A 78 -4.41 1.86 -4.17
CA LEU A 78 -3.37 1.26 -3.35
C LEU A 78 -2.03 1.95 -3.58
N THR A 79 -1.64 2.22 -4.82
CA THR A 79 -0.40 2.92 -5.16
C THR A 79 -0.36 4.31 -4.53
N LEU A 80 -1.47 5.05 -4.56
CA LEU A 80 -1.58 6.36 -3.90
C LEU A 80 -1.37 6.26 -2.39
N ILE A 81 -2.06 5.34 -1.71
CA ILE A 81 -1.96 5.14 -0.26
C ILE A 81 -0.56 4.69 0.13
N SER A 82 0.01 3.72 -0.58
CA SER A 82 1.36 3.23 -0.34
C SER A 82 2.41 4.33 -0.56
N ALA A 83 2.27 5.15 -1.61
CA ALA A 83 3.20 6.24 -1.90
C ALA A 83 3.17 7.33 -0.82
N ILE A 84 1.99 7.80 -0.41
CA ILE A 84 1.89 8.85 0.61
C ILE A 84 2.32 8.35 1.99
N SER A 85 2.05 7.08 2.32
CA SER A 85 2.47 6.47 3.59
C SER A 85 3.99 6.28 3.62
N PHE A 86 4.57 5.82 2.51
CA PHE A 86 6.02 5.70 2.40
C PHE A 86 6.71 7.07 2.49
N TRP A 87 6.15 8.09 1.83
CA TRP A 87 6.69 9.45 1.93
C TRP A 87 6.59 10.02 3.36
N ASP A 88 5.50 9.72 4.08
CA ASP A 88 5.34 10.07 5.50
C ASP A 88 6.40 9.40 6.38
N ASP A 89 6.72 8.13 6.09
CA ASP A 89 7.78 7.41 6.79
C ASP A 89 9.18 7.97 6.55
N VAL A 90 9.45 8.56 5.37
CA VAL A 90 10.76 9.12 5.02
C VAL A 90 10.95 10.57 5.46
N ARG A 91 9.97 11.44 5.21
CA ARG A 91 10.13 12.91 5.42
C ARG A 91 9.08 13.52 6.34
N GLY A 92 8.08 12.76 6.77
CA GLY A 92 6.87 13.29 7.39
C GLY A 92 6.02 14.06 6.39
N VAL A 93 4.72 13.80 6.38
CA VAL A 93 3.74 14.47 5.52
C VAL A 93 2.79 15.28 6.40
N ARG A 94 2.43 16.48 5.93
CA ARG A 94 1.39 17.28 6.58
C ARG A 94 0.04 16.54 6.51
N GLN A 95 -0.80 16.70 7.53
CA GLN A 95 -2.08 15.98 7.60
C GLN A 95 -2.99 16.19 6.38
N LEU A 96 -2.97 17.38 5.77
CA LEU A 96 -3.86 17.73 4.66
C LEU A 96 -3.54 16.97 3.35
N PRO A 97 -2.30 16.96 2.80
CA PRO A 97 -1.95 16.07 1.69
C PRO A 97 -2.25 14.59 1.97
N ARG A 98 -1.99 14.12 3.20
CA ARG A 98 -2.31 12.74 3.59
C ARG A 98 -3.80 12.46 3.44
N LEU A 99 -4.65 13.33 3.98
CA LEU A 99 -6.11 13.20 3.89
C LEU A 99 -6.59 13.23 2.43
N VAL A 100 -6.12 14.18 1.62
CA VAL A 100 -6.53 14.31 0.22
C VAL A 100 -6.20 13.04 -0.59
N VAL A 101 -5.01 12.46 -0.37
CA VAL A 101 -4.61 11.23 -1.06
C VAL A 101 -5.46 10.03 -0.61
N HIS A 102 -5.77 9.93 0.69
CA HIS A 102 -6.63 8.84 1.19
C HIS A 102 -8.05 8.94 0.61
N LEU A 103 -8.63 10.15 0.60
CA LEU A 103 -9.95 10.38 -0.01
C LEU A 103 -9.93 10.06 -1.52
N ALA A 104 -8.90 10.48 -2.25
CA ALA A 104 -8.76 10.15 -3.67
C ALA A 104 -8.66 8.63 -3.91
N ALA A 105 -7.90 7.92 -3.07
CA ALA A 105 -7.79 6.46 -3.16
C ALA A 105 -9.13 5.75 -2.87
N MET A 106 -9.91 6.23 -1.89
CA MET A 106 -11.25 5.71 -1.62
C MET A 106 -12.21 5.96 -2.79
N LEU A 107 -12.17 7.14 -3.40
CA LEU A 107 -12.99 7.44 -4.58
C LEU A 107 -12.66 6.49 -5.76
N LEU A 108 -11.40 6.11 -5.94
CA LEU A 108 -11.02 5.10 -6.94
C LEU A 108 -11.62 3.72 -6.63
N LEU A 109 -11.64 3.30 -5.36
CA LEU A 109 -12.32 2.06 -4.96
C LEU A 109 -13.82 2.13 -5.20
N PHE A 110 -14.44 3.27 -4.92
CA PHE A 110 -15.87 3.45 -5.14
C PHE A 110 -16.23 3.42 -6.63
N ALA A 111 -15.34 3.95 -7.48
CA ALA A 111 -15.48 3.88 -8.92
C ALA A 111 -15.42 2.42 -9.40
N GLN A 112 -14.48 1.64 -8.88
CA GLN A 112 -14.35 0.22 -9.23
C GLN A 112 -15.57 -0.60 -8.84
N TRP A 113 -16.15 -0.32 -7.67
CA TRP A 113 -17.30 -1.06 -7.15
C TRP A 113 -18.64 -0.50 -7.65
N HIS A 114 -18.61 0.45 -8.59
CA HIS A 114 -19.80 1.06 -9.18
C HIS A 114 -20.77 1.69 -8.16
N LEU A 115 -20.25 2.22 -7.05
CA LEU A 115 -21.09 2.90 -6.05
C LEU A 115 -21.70 4.21 -6.58
N PHE A 116 -21.03 4.85 -7.55
CA PHE A 116 -21.55 6.04 -8.22
C PHE A 116 -22.70 5.68 -9.15
N GLY A 117 -23.91 5.58 -8.59
CA GLY A 117 -25.15 5.33 -9.33
C GLY A 117 -25.94 4.10 -8.86
N GLY A 118 -25.31 3.18 -8.13
CA GLY A 118 -25.99 2.04 -7.52
C GLY A 118 -26.68 2.38 -6.20
N GLU A 119 -26.08 3.28 -5.42
CA GLU A 119 -26.53 3.63 -4.07
C GLU A 119 -26.93 5.11 -3.97
N PRO A 120 -27.75 5.48 -2.97
CA PRO A 120 -28.05 6.88 -2.69
C PRO A 120 -26.78 7.69 -2.43
N TRP A 121 -26.76 8.96 -2.88
CA TRP A 121 -25.58 9.84 -2.77
C TRP A 121 -25.05 10.00 -1.34
N TRP A 122 -25.92 9.92 -0.32
CA TRP A 122 -25.53 10.03 1.09
C TRP A 122 -24.72 8.82 1.57
N TYR A 123 -24.87 7.65 0.95
CA TYR A 123 -24.09 6.47 1.27
C TYR A 123 -22.61 6.71 1.00
N ILE A 124 -22.28 7.36 -0.11
CA ILE A 124 -20.91 7.73 -0.49
C ILE A 124 -20.28 8.62 0.57
N VAL A 125 -21.05 9.58 1.10
CA VAL A 125 -20.57 10.47 2.16
C VAL A 125 -20.25 9.69 3.43
N ILE A 126 -21.16 8.83 3.89
CA ILE A 126 -20.93 7.98 5.06
C ILE A 126 -19.70 7.09 4.84
N ALA A 127 -19.61 6.45 3.68
CA ALA A 127 -18.51 5.57 3.34
C ALA A 127 -17.15 6.28 3.23
N LEU A 128 -17.10 7.60 3.00
CA LEU A 128 -15.83 8.36 3.03
C LEU A 128 -15.32 8.64 4.45
N PHE A 129 -16.20 8.59 5.46
CA PHE A 129 -15.87 8.90 6.85
C PHE A 129 -15.73 7.66 7.75
N PHE A 130 -16.23 6.50 7.32
CA PHE A 130 -16.15 5.21 8.02
C PHE A 130 -15.25 4.23 7.27
#